data_AF-A0A1L9V260-F1
#
_entry.id   AF-A0A1L9V260-F1
#
_cell.length_a   1.000
_cell.length_b   1.000
_cell.length_c   1.000
_cell.angle_alpha   90.00
_cell.angle_beta   90.00
_cell.angle_gamma   90.00
#
_symmetry.space_group_name_H-M   'P 1'
#
loop_
_entity.id
_entity.type
_entity.pdbx_description
1 polymer ?
#
loop_
_entity_poly.entity_id
_entity_poly.type
_entity_poly.pdbx_seq_one_letter_code
_entity_poly.pdbx_strand_id
1 'polypeptide(L)'
;MRGTYLVIAFVFYIASLHCAHAAPIHPPEGAAVTDLESRAPPVAGSSKSRPIQGVMEVNDNNALPFDGDCYAILCLGKEPIFQRDGSESKENRKDAGVKKKFPGSTGTGPFRNPTAAKVKIPGSLYVSPEEFPYASTTQGGHQAILFPVTEESQHSQGGTINGFYNKYGIKSAHLDKTSWFEITGWTGQLGPYCNALQKNKAKPNKNDVICKPGANGKGKWGFDVGEYAYTYDGHSYRKAQGSK
;
A
#
# COMPACT_ATOMS: atom_id res chain seq x y z
N MET A 1 -78.14 -29.60 -39.08
CA MET A 1 -76.69 -29.74 -39.35
C MET A 1 -76.19 -30.94 -38.57
N ARG A 2 -75.53 -31.87 -39.28
CA ARG A 2 -74.99 -33.16 -38.80
C ARG A 2 -73.60 -32.97 -38.17
N GLY A 3 -73.22 -33.88 -37.27
CA GLY A 3 -71.84 -34.07 -36.78
C GLY A 3 -71.76 -34.15 -35.25
N THR A 4 -72.21 -35.21 -34.57
CA THR A 4 -71.49 -36.46 -34.22
C THR A 4 -70.02 -36.34 -33.80
N TYR A 5 -69.82 -36.53 -32.49
CA TYR A 5 -68.74 -37.19 -31.73
C TYR A 5 -67.26 -36.91 -32.04
N LEU A 6 -66.53 -36.40 -31.04
CA LEU A 6 -65.14 -36.78 -30.82
C LEU A 6 -65.04 -37.53 -29.49
N VAL A 7 -64.67 -38.80 -29.58
CA VAL A 7 -64.38 -39.69 -28.46
C VAL A 7 -62.95 -39.40 -27.96
N ILE A 8 -62.84 -39.27 -26.64
CA ILE A 8 -61.58 -39.21 -25.89
C ILE A 8 -60.96 -40.61 -25.89
N ALA A 9 -59.70 -40.72 -26.31
CA ALA A 9 -58.87 -41.90 -26.06
C ALA A 9 -57.49 -41.44 -25.54
N PHE A 10 -57.31 -41.60 -24.22
CA PHE A 10 -56.03 -41.51 -23.54
C PHE A 10 -55.20 -42.74 -23.88
N VAL A 11 -54.00 -42.55 -24.43
CA VAL A 11 -52.98 -43.60 -24.50
C VAL A 11 -51.83 -43.20 -23.57
N PHE A 12 -51.73 -43.94 -22.47
CA PHE A 12 -50.61 -43.91 -21.54
C PHE A 12 -49.37 -44.52 -22.20
N TYR A 13 -48.31 -43.73 -22.38
CA TYR A 13 -46.98 -44.28 -22.62
C TYR A 13 -46.23 -44.41 -21.30
N ILE A 14 -45.90 -45.65 -21.01
CA ILE A 14 -45.28 -46.17 -19.79
C ILE A 14 -43.85 -45.65 -19.68
N ALA A 15 -43.50 -45.22 -18.46
CA ALA A 15 -42.14 -44.86 -18.08
C ALA A 15 -41.21 -46.07 -18.10
N SER A 16 -40.11 -45.95 -18.83
CA SER A 16 -38.96 -46.86 -18.72
C SER A 16 -37.78 -46.08 -18.15
N LEU A 17 -37.76 -45.95 -16.83
CA LEU A 17 -36.58 -45.57 -16.06
C LEU A 17 -35.56 -46.70 -16.18
N HIS A 18 -34.58 -46.55 -17.07
CA HIS A 18 -33.37 -47.35 -17.00
C HIS A 18 -32.45 -46.72 -15.96
N CYS A 19 -32.59 -47.16 -14.71
CA CYS A 19 -31.53 -47.03 -13.72
C CYS A 19 -30.37 -47.94 -14.13
N ALA A 20 -29.50 -47.46 -15.00
CA ALA A 20 -28.20 -48.07 -15.18
C ALA A 20 -27.32 -47.64 -13.99
N HIS A 21 -27.13 -48.56 -13.05
CA HIS A 21 -26.04 -48.48 -12.09
C HIS A 21 -24.71 -48.51 -12.86
N ALA A 22 -24.12 -47.33 -13.10
CA ALA A 22 -22.71 -47.27 -13.44
C ALA A 22 -21.92 -47.59 -12.16
N ALA A 23 -21.29 -48.76 -12.15
CA ALA A 23 -20.30 -49.16 -11.16
C ALA A 23 -19.20 -48.08 -11.05
N PRO A 24 -18.58 -47.90 -9.87
CA PRO A 24 -17.49 -46.95 -9.72
C PRO A 24 -16.34 -47.35 -10.64
N ILE A 25 -16.05 -46.52 -11.64
CA ILE A 25 -14.85 -46.65 -12.45
C ILE A 25 -13.70 -46.23 -11.54
N HIS A 26 -12.88 -47.19 -11.11
CA HIS A 26 -11.57 -46.87 -10.55
C HIS A 26 -10.81 -46.01 -11.56
N PRO A 27 -10.38 -44.79 -11.21
CA PRO A 27 -9.57 -44.01 -12.12
C PRO A 27 -8.25 -44.75 -12.35
N PRO A 28 -7.73 -44.81 -13.58
CA PRO A 28 -6.39 -45.30 -13.80
C PRO A 28 -5.41 -44.45 -12.98
N GLU A 29 -4.52 -45.11 -12.24
CA GLU A 29 -3.33 -44.48 -11.65
C GLU A 29 -2.63 -43.68 -12.75
N GLY A 30 -2.57 -42.36 -12.56
CA GLY A 30 -2.06 -41.43 -13.58
C GLY A 30 -3.03 -40.35 -14.02
N ALA A 31 -4.14 -40.13 -13.30
CA ALA A 31 -4.92 -38.91 -13.41
C ALA A 31 -4.04 -37.70 -13.03
N ALA A 32 -3.30 -37.19 -14.02
CA ALA A 32 -2.70 -35.87 -13.95
C ALA A 32 -3.82 -34.91 -13.57
N VAL A 33 -3.63 -34.25 -12.43
CA VAL A 33 -4.48 -33.18 -11.94
C VAL A 33 -4.61 -32.20 -13.10
N THR A 34 -5.76 -32.19 -13.76
CA THR A 34 -6.09 -31.16 -14.73
C THR A 34 -6.21 -29.89 -13.93
N ASP A 35 -5.12 -29.14 -13.91
CA ASP A 35 -5.09 -27.77 -13.40
C ASP A 35 -6.27 -27.04 -14.03
N LEU A 36 -7.25 -26.71 -13.20
CA LEU A 36 -8.33 -25.81 -13.56
C LEU A 36 -7.69 -24.41 -13.66
N GLU A 37 -7.01 -24.14 -14.77
CA GLU A 37 -6.57 -22.80 -15.11
C GLU A 37 -7.80 -21.92 -15.27
N SER A 38 -8.01 -21.04 -14.29
CA SER A 38 -8.95 -19.93 -14.37
C SER A 38 -8.67 -19.13 -15.64
N ARG A 39 -9.57 -19.22 -16.62
CA ARG A 39 -9.49 -18.53 -17.92
C ARG A 39 -9.77 -17.02 -17.87
N ALA A 40 -10.05 -16.45 -16.70
CA ALA A 40 -10.22 -15.02 -16.56
C ALA A 40 -8.85 -14.32 -16.45
N PRO A 41 -8.60 -13.23 -17.20
CA PRO A 41 -7.40 -12.44 -16.98
C PRO A 41 -7.35 -11.97 -15.52
N PRO A 42 -6.19 -12.04 -14.84
CA PRO A 42 -6.13 -11.72 -13.42
C PRO A 42 -6.61 -10.28 -13.16
N VAL A 43 -7.49 -10.13 -12.17
CA VAL A 43 -8.12 -8.85 -11.81
C VAL A 43 -7.05 -7.87 -11.31
N ALA A 44 -7.17 -6.58 -11.66
CA ALA A 44 -6.26 -5.57 -11.13
C ALA A 44 -6.25 -5.60 -9.59
N GLY A 45 -5.05 -5.51 -9.01
CA GLY A 45 -4.81 -5.59 -7.59
C GLY A 45 -4.70 -7.01 -7.02
N SER A 46 -4.81 -8.06 -7.85
CA SER A 46 -4.68 -9.45 -7.40
C SER A 46 -3.26 -9.85 -7.01
N SER A 47 -2.25 -9.13 -7.51
CA SER A 47 -0.83 -9.44 -7.28
C SER A 47 0.06 -8.21 -7.43
N LYS A 48 1.30 -8.30 -6.93
CA LYS A 48 2.32 -7.26 -7.12
C LYS A 48 2.60 -6.95 -8.60
N SER A 49 2.52 -7.95 -9.48
CA SER A 49 2.76 -7.79 -10.92
C SER A 49 1.58 -7.19 -11.69
N ARG A 50 0.41 -7.10 -11.06
CA ARG A 50 -0.81 -6.53 -11.64
C ARG A 50 -1.50 -5.63 -10.61
N PRO A 51 -0.83 -4.59 -10.10
CA PRO A 51 -1.40 -3.74 -9.06
C PRO A 51 -2.52 -2.86 -9.63
N ILE A 52 -3.41 -2.36 -8.76
CA ILE A 52 -4.25 -1.21 -9.11
C ILE A 52 -3.35 0.02 -9.21
N GLN A 53 -3.28 0.64 -10.38
CA GLN A 53 -2.47 1.83 -10.60
C GLN A 53 -3.29 3.09 -10.32
N GLY A 54 -2.72 4.03 -9.57
CA GLY A 54 -3.39 5.28 -9.24
C GLY A 54 -2.42 6.45 -9.04
N VAL A 55 -2.96 7.65 -9.24
CA VAL A 55 -2.26 8.92 -8.96
C VAL A 55 -2.69 9.45 -7.59
N MET A 56 -1.70 9.84 -6.78
CA MET A 56 -1.91 10.43 -5.46
C MET A 56 -2.09 11.95 -5.57
N GLU A 57 -3.18 12.47 -4.99
CA GLU A 57 -3.50 13.90 -5.03
C GLU A 57 -3.04 14.58 -3.73
N VAL A 58 -2.03 15.44 -3.85
CA VAL A 58 -1.38 16.16 -2.75
C VAL A 58 -1.95 17.57 -2.64
N ASN A 59 -2.19 18.02 -1.42
CA ASN A 59 -2.58 19.40 -1.10
C ASN A 59 -1.54 20.05 -0.17
N ASP A 60 -1.66 21.34 0.07
CA ASP A 60 -0.69 22.12 0.86
C ASP A 60 -0.51 21.56 2.29
N ASN A 61 -1.57 21.02 2.90
CA ASN A 61 -1.53 20.53 4.28
C ASN A 61 -0.76 19.21 4.41
N ASN A 62 -0.71 18.39 3.36
CA ASN A 62 0.00 17.10 3.36
C ASN A 62 1.20 17.05 2.40
N ALA A 63 1.58 18.18 1.81
CA ALA A 63 2.74 18.26 0.92
C ALA A 63 4.04 17.80 1.61
N LEU A 64 4.26 18.16 2.88
CA LEU A 64 5.45 17.78 3.64
C LEU A 64 5.63 16.25 3.78
N PRO A 65 4.66 15.50 4.36
CA PRO A 65 4.82 14.04 4.49
C PRO A 65 4.94 13.34 3.13
N PHE A 66 4.14 13.75 2.13
CA PHE A 66 4.29 13.18 0.78
C PHE A 66 5.66 13.48 0.15
N ASP A 67 6.27 14.64 0.42
CA ASP A 67 7.62 14.92 -0.06
C ASP A 67 8.67 13.99 0.56
N GLY A 68 8.45 13.56 1.81
CA GLY A 68 9.22 12.48 2.44
C GLY A 68 9.07 11.14 1.70
N ASP A 69 7.84 10.76 1.35
CA ASP A 69 7.57 9.56 0.56
C ASP A 69 8.29 9.61 -0.80
N CYS A 70 8.18 10.76 -1.49
CA CYS A 70 8.83 11.00 -2.77
C CYS A 70 10.36 10.97 -2.65
N TYR A 71 10.94 11.47 -1.56
CA TYR A 71 12.37 11.31 -1.28
C TYR A 71 12.77 9.84 -1.12
N ALA A 72 11.99 9.06 -0.36
CA ALA A 72 12.26 7.64 -0.18
C ALA A 72 12.22 6.86 -1.51
N ILE A 73 11.30 7.22 -2.41
CA ILE A 73 11.22 6.61 -3.75
C ILE A 73 12.37 7.09 -4.63
N LEU A 74 12.50 8.41 -4.83
CA LEU A 74 13.46 8.99 -5.75
C LEU A 74 14.90 8.71 -5.34
N CYS A 75 15.24 9.03 -4.09
CA CYS A 75 16.63 9.08 -3.62
C CYS A 75 17.06 7.79 -2.90
N LEU A 76 16.15 7.10 -2.22
CA LEU A 76 16.48 5.85 -1.52
C LEU A 76 16.12 4.59 -2.33
N GLY A 77 15.35 4.74 -3.40
CA GLY A 77 15.00 3.66 -4.32
C GLY A 77 13.95 2.71 -3.79
N LYS A 78 13.09 3.17 -2.87
CA LYS A 78 11.92 2.40 -2.45
C LYS A 78 10.91 2.32 -3.58
N GLU A 79 10.22 1.19 -3.70
CA GLU A 79 9.18 0.99 -4.72
C GLU A 79 7.84 1.57 -4.23
N PRO A 80 7.09 2.29 -5.05
CA PRO A 80 5.75 2.76 -4.71
C PRO A 80 4.68 1.70 -4.99
N ILE A 81 5.00 0.42 -4.80
CA ILE A 81 4.09 -0.73 -5.00
C ILE A 81 3.86 -1.41 -3.66
N PHE A 82 2.60 -1.53 -3.27
CA PHE A 82 2.20 -1.97 -1.94
C PHE A 82 1.08 -2.98 -2.00
N GLN A 83 0.96 -3.77 -0.93
CA GLN A 83 -0.27 -4.49 -0.63
C GLN A 83 -0.89 -3.85 0.60
N ARG A 84 -2.11 -3.32 0.48
CA ARG A 84 -2.83 -2.76 1.62
C ARG A 84 -3.16 -3.87 2.60
N ASP A 85 -2.75 -3.72 3.86
CA ASP A 85 -3.31 -4.50 4.95
C ASP A 85 -3.49 -3.63 6.20
N GLY A 86 -4.73 -3.25 6.45
CA GLY A 86 -5.08 -2.43 7.61
C GLY A 86 -4.85 -3.14 8.95
N SER A 87 -4.95 -4.47 9.02
CA SER A 87 -4.83 -5.19 10.30
C SER A 87 -3.41 -5.17 10.86
N GLU A 88 -2.39 -5.00 10.01
CA GLU A 88 -0.99 -4.98 10.43
C GLU A 88 -0.54 -3.60 10.95
N SER A 89 -1.37 -2.56 10.77
CA SER A 89 -0.99 -1.17 11.05
C SER A 89 -0.50 -0.89 12.48
N LYS A 90 -0.90 -1.71 13.46
CA LYS A 90 -0.44 -1.57 14.84
C LYS A 90 0.95 -2.17 15.03
N GLU A 91 1.17 -3.37 14.52
CA GLU A 91 2.46 -4.06 14.62
C GLU A 91 3.50 -3.36 13.75
N ASN A 92 3.14 -2.92 12.54
CA ASN A 92 4.04 -2.12 11.70
C ASN A 92 4.54 -0.87 12.42
N ARG A 93 3.67 -0.10 13.08
CA ARG A 93 4.12 1.09 13.86
C ARG A 93 5.01 0.75 15.05
N LYS A 94 4.86 -0.45 15.61
CA LYS A 94 5.74 -0.92 16.68
C LYS A 94 7.10 -1.29 16.11
N ASP A 95 7.14 -2.00 14.99
CA ASP A 95 8.35 -2.48 14.33
C ASP A 95 9.14 -1.38 13.62
N ALA A 96 8.46 -0.30 13.21
CA ALA A 96 9.07 0.96 12.79
C ALA A 96 9.58 1.81 13.97
N GLY A 97 9.30 1.40 15.22
CA GLY A 97 9.69 2.15 16.41
C GLY A 97 8.83 3.40 16.70
N VAL A 98 7.77 3.67 15.93
CA VAL A 98 6.86 4.81 16.18
C VAL A 98 6.15 4.71 17.53
N LYS A 99 5.90 3.49 18.02
CA LYS A 99 5.29 3.24 19.34
C LYS A 99 6.29 3.11 20.49
N LYS A 100 7.59 3.29 20.24
CA LYS A 100 8.62 3.18 21.29
C LYS A 100 8.42 4.25 22.37
N LYS A 101 8.37 3.84 23.63
CA LYS A 101 8.38 4.73 24.80
C LYS A 101 9.81 4.84 25.33
N PHE A 102 10.18 6.05 25.75
CA PHE A 102 11.45 6.29 26.43
C PHE A 102 11.23 6.53 27.93
N PRO A 103 12.13 6.06 28.81
CA PRO A 103 12.04 6.36 30.24
C PRO A 103 11.90 7.88 30.48
N GLY A 104 10.92 8.27 31.29
CA GLY A 104 10.66 9.69 31.62
C GLY A 104 9.98 10.52 30.53
N SER A 105 9.51 9.91 29.43
CA SER A 105 8.79 10.62 28.35
C SER A 105 7.26 10.49 28.43
N THR A 106 6.55 11.54 28.00
CA THR A 106 5.08 11.59 27.91
C THR A 106 4.53 11.21 26.52
N GLY A 107 5.39 10.90 25.55
CA GLY A 107 5.01 10.56 24.18
C GLY A 107 5.81 9.40 23.58
N THR A 108 5.34 8.85 22.45
CA THR A 108 6.03 7.76 21.75
C THR A 108 6.76 8.22 20.50
N GLY A 109 7.75 7.44 20.09
CA GLY A 109 8.45 7.61 18.83
C GLY A 109 9.66 8.55 18.92
N PRO A 110 10.46 8.59 17.86
CA PRO A 110 11.78 9.22 17.89
C PRO A 110 11.69 10.75 17.96
N PHE A 111 10.72 11.36 17.28
CA PHE A 111 10.68 12.81 17.09
C PHE A 111 10.03 13.58 18.24
N ARG A 112 9.20 12.92 19.07
CA ARG A 112 8.78 13.47 20.37
C ARG A 112 9.88 13.43 21.42
N ASN A 113 10.86 12.54 21.24
CA ASN A 113 11.94 12.29 22.20
C ASN A 113 13.31 12.32 21.53
N PRO A 114 13.66 13.38 20.78
CA PRO A 114 14.79 13.36 19.84
C PRO A 114 16.13 13.10 20.54
N THR A 115 16.34 13.66 21.73
CA THR A 115 17.55 13.46 22.53
C THR A 115 17.71 11.99 22.95
N ALA A 116 16.66 11.38 23.50
CA ALA A 116 16.68 9.98 23.94
C ALA A 116 16.79 9.00 22.75
N ALA A 117 16.15 9.35 21.63
CA ALA A 117 16.20 8.61 20.39
C ALA A 117 17.50 8.81 19.60
N LYS A 118 18.33 9.81 19.98
CA LYS A 118 19.54 10.23 19.26
C LYS A 118 19.27 10.62 17.80
N VAL A 119 18.13 11.29 17.55
CA VAL A 119 17.76 11.83 16.23
C VAL A 119 17.74 13.35 16.26
N LYS A 120 17.80 13.98 15.10
CA LYS A 120 17.57 15.42 14.93
C LYS A 120 16.15 15.64 14.44
N ILE A 121 15.58 16.78 14.82
CA ILE A 121 14.32 17.29 14.27
C ILE A 121 14.54 18.74 13.80
N PRO A 122 13.82 19.19 12.76
CA PRO A 122 13.98 20.54 12.21
C PRO A 122 13.38 21.64 13.10
N GLY A 123 12.55 21.26 14.07
CA GLY A 123 11.94 22.17 15.04
C GLY A 123 10.97 21.42 15.95
N SER A 124 10.58 22.06 17.06
CA SER A 124 9.73 21.45 18.10
C SER A 124 8.32 21.08 17.65
N LEU A 125 7.86 21.58 16.49
CA LEU A 125 6.55 21.25 15.91
C LEU A 125 6.56 19.93 15.12
N TYR A 126 7.74 19.45 14.69
CA TYR A 126 7.89 18.32 13.78
C TYR A 126 8.12 17.01 14.54
N VAL A 127 7.09 16.61 15.29
CA VAL A 127 7.17 15.52 16.27
C VAL A 127 6.45 14.24 15.82
N SER A 128 5.70 14.30 14.72
CA SER A 128 5.01 13.13 14.18
C SER A 128 5.93 12.39 13.21
N PRO A 129 6.08 11.06 13.34
CA PRO A 129 6.81 10.27 12.36
C PRO A 129 5.91 9.90 11.18
N GLU A 130 6.20 10.48 10.03
CA GLU A 130 5.76 9.95 8.73
C GLU A 130 6.47 8.62 8.48
N GLU A 131 5.80 7.64 7.87
CA GLU A 131 6.32 6.29 7.68
C GLU A 131 6.21 5.85 6.22
N PHE A 132 7.35 5.58 5.57
CA PHE A 132 7.37 5.04 4.21
C PHE A 132 8.25 3.78 4.09
N PRO A 133 7.72 2.62 3.67
CA PRO A 133 6.32 2.34 3.32
C PRO A 133 5.32 2.52 4.46
N TYR A 134 4.06 2.78 4.11
CA TYR A 134 3.00 3.09 5.08
C TYR A 134 2.72 1.92 6.02
N ALA A 135 2.45 2.22 7.30
CA ALA A 135 2.08 1.20 8.27
C ALA A 135 0.85 0.37 7.88
N SER A 136 -0.06 0.90 7.04
CA SER A 136 -1.24 0.17 6.55
C SER A 136 -0.96 -0.76 5.36
N THR A 137 0.31 -1.10 5.11
CA THR A 137 0.73 -1.97 4.01
C THR A 137 1.64 -3.07 4.52
N THR A 138 1.70 -4.21 3.83
CA THR A 138 2.56 -5.34 4.22
C THR A 138 4.06 -5.04 4.08
N GLN A 139 4.40 -3.98 3.35
CA GLN A 139 5.77 -3.47 3.20
C GLN A 139 6.16 -2.48 4.30
N GLY A 140 5.21 -2.05 5.12
CA GLY A 140 5.44 -1.13 6.24
C GLY A 140 6.20 -1.79 7.39
N GLY A 141 6.43 -1.01 8.45
CA GLY A 141 7.02 -1.51 9.68
C GLY A 141 8.55 -1.53 9.68
N HIS A 142 9.14 -2.72 9.83
CA HIS A 142 10.59 -2.85 9.95
C HIS A 142 11.31 -2.16 8.78
N GLN A 143 12.29 -1.30 9.08
CA GLN A 143 13.02 -0.48 8.09
C GLN A 143 12.16 0.47 7.23
N ALA A 144 10.96 0.80 7.67
CA ALA A 144 10.27 2.00 7.18
C ALA A 144 11.16 3.23 7.43
N ILE A 145 11.18 4.13 6.44
CA ILE A 145 11.84 5.42 6.54
C ILE A 145 10.92 6.35 7.32
N LEU A 146 11.47 6.98 8.35
CA LEU A 146 10.80 7.91 9.23
C LEU A 146 11.21 9.33 8.89
N PHE A 147 10.23 10.22 8.72
CA PHE A 147 10.47 11.66 8.55
C PHE A 147 9.73 12.46 9.62
N PRO A 148 10.35 13.50 10.22
CA PRO A 148 9.68 14.36 11.17
C PRO A 148 8.73 15.31 10.42
N VAL A 149 7.44 15.18 10.72
CA VAL A 149 6.38 16.05 10.19
C VAL A 149 5.51 16.59 11.32
N THR A 150 4.62 17.53 11.01
CA THR A 150 3.65 18.02 11.99
C THR A 150 2.51 17.01 12.16
N GLU A 151 1.85 17.01 13.31
CA GLU A 151 0.68 16.15 13.55
C GLU A 151 -0.46 16.45 12.57
N GLU A 152 -0.69 17.73 12.28
CA GLU A 152 -1.71 18.18 11.34
C GLU A 152 -1.43 17.65 9.92
N SER A 153 -0.19 17.78 9.46
CA SER A 153 0.18 17.29 8.13
C SER A 153 0.07 15.77 8.02
N GLN A 154 0.46 15.04 9.08
CA GLN A 154 0.31 13.58 9.14
C GLN A 154 -1.16 13.17 9.06
N HIS A 155 -2.03 13.85 9.82
CA HIS A 155 -3.45 13.59 9.82
C HIS A 155 -4.07 13.82 8.44
N SER A 156 -3.71 14.95 7.80
CA SER A 156 -4.14 15.28 6.43
C SER A 156 -3.68 14.24 5.41
N GLN A 157 -2.43 13.77 5.49
CA GLN A 157 -1.91 12.73 4.61
C GLN A 157 -2.67 11.41 4.79
N GLY A 158 -2.93 11.00 6.03
CA GLY A 158 -3.75 9.81 6.32
C GLY A 158 -5.16 9.89 5.73
N GLY A 159 -5.78 11.07 5.77
CA GLY A 159 -7.07 11.33 5.10
C GLY A 159 -6.99 11.15 3.59
N THR A 160 -5.97 11.73 2.94
CA THR A 160 -5.73 11.59 1.49
C THR A 160 -5.46 10.15 1.09
N ILE A 161 -4.62 9.41 1.83
CA ILE A 161 -4.34 7.99 1.57
C ILE A 161 -5.63 7.15 1.68
N ASN A 162 -6.47 7.40 2.68
CA ASN A 162 -7.75 6.71 2.80
C ASN A 162 -8.71 7.06 1.65
N GLY A 163 -8.73 8.33 1.23
CA GLY A 163 -9.46 8.79 0.04
C GLY A 163 -8.98 8.09 -1.23
N PHE A 164 -7.67 7.94 -1.40
CA PHE A 164 -7.05 7.18 -2.50
C PHE A 164 -7.53 5.72 -2.50
N TYR A 165 -7.49 5.03 -1.34
CA TYR A 165 -7.99 3.66 -1.25
C TYR A 165 -9.46 3.55 -1.67
N ASN A 166 -10.31 4.47 -1.23
CA ASN A 166 -11.73 4.47 -1.59
C ASN A 166 -11.94 4.76 -3.08
N LYS A 167 -11.24 5.76 -3.64
CA LYS A 167 -11.33 6.17 -5.05
C LYS A 167 -11.01 5.03 -6.00
N TYR A 168 -9.98 4.25 -5.70
CA TYR A 168 -9.53 3.15 -6.56
C TYR A 168 -10.05 1.76 -6.12
N GLY A 169 -10.94 1.70 -5.13
CA GLY A 169 -11.53 0.43 -4.68
C GLY A 169 -10.54 -0.53 -4.01
N ILE A 170 -9.41 -0.03 -3.49
CA ILE A 170 -8.35 -0.85 -2.88
C ILE A 170 -8.81 -1.31 -1.50
N LYS A 171 -8.89 -2.62 -1.27
CA LYS A 171 -9.31 -3.22 0.00
C LYS A 171 -8.10 -3.76 0.78
N SER A 172 -8.28 -3.98 2.09
CA SER A 172 -7.26 -4.67 2.89
C SER A 172 -7.15 -6.13 2.45
N ALA A 173 -5.94 -6.69 2.46
CA ALA A 173 -5.65 -8.05 2.03
C ALA A 173 -6.44 -9.14 2.76
N HIS A 174 -6.74 -8.93 4.05
CA HIS A 174 -7.59 -9.85 4.83
C HIS A 174 -9.08 -9.79 4.45
N LEU A 175 -9.52 -8.79 3.67
CA LEU A 175 -10.91 -8.63 3.23
C LEU A 175 -11.11 -9.00 1.76
N ASP A 176 -10.11 -8.76 0.89
CA ASP A 176 -10.22 -9.00 -0.55
C ASP A 176 -8.85 -9.27 -1.20
N LYS A 177 -8.88 -9.96 -2.33
CA LYS A 177 -7.71 -10.20 -3.18
C LYS A 177 -7.26 -8.94 -3.94
N THR A 178 -8.12 -7.92 -4.13
CA THR A 178 -7.79 -6.63 -4.77
C THR A 178 -7.13 -5.66 -3.78
N SER A 179 -5.97 -6.05 -3.26
CA SER A 179 -5.23 -5.31 -2.23
C SER A 179 -3.89 -4.73 -2.69
N TRP A 180 -3.38 -5.18 -3.85
CA TRP A 180 -2.15 -4.63 -4.43
C TRP A 180 -2.42 -3.33 -5.18
N PHE A 181 -1.58 -2.34 -4.95
CA PHE A 181 -1.66 -1.04 -5.63
C PHE A 181 -0.28 -0.45 -5.90
N GLU A 182 -0.18 0.38 -6.94
CA GLU A 182 1.01 1.14 -7.30
C GLU A 182 0.62 2.62 -7.39
N ILE A 183 1.38 3.48 -6.72
CA ILE A 183 1.27 4.92 -6.92
C ILE A 183 2.14 5.28 -8.11
N THR A 184 1.50 5.63 -9.23
CA THR A 184 2.17 5.90 -10.52
C THR A 184 2.47 7.38 -10.74
N GLY A 185 2.07 8.26 -9.81
CA GLY A 185 2.35 9.69 -9.88
C GLY A 185 1.77 10.46 -8.70
N TRP A 186 2.23 11.70 -8.57
CA TRP A 186 1.75 12.66 -7.59
C TRP A 186 1.33 13.95 -8.31
N THR A 187 0.19 14.51 -7.91
CA THR A 187 -0.36 15.75 -8.50
C THR A 187 -0.80 16.72 -7.41
N GLY A 188 -1.15 17.94 -7.80
CA GLY A 188 -1.58 19.00 -6.88
C GLY A 188 -0.40 19.83 -6.36
N GLN A 189 -0.37 20.10 -5.06
CA GLN A 189 0.59 21.02 -4.44
C GLN A 189 1.82 20.25 -3.95
N LEU A 190 2.77 20.02 -4.87
CA LEU A 190 3.92 19.16 -4.63
C LEU A 190 5.10 19.87 -3.98
N GLY A 191 5.81 19.14 -3.10
CA GLY A 191 7.12 19.50 -2.60
C GLY A 191 8.26 19.29 -3.61
N PRO A 192 9.49 19.71 -3.29
CA PRO A 192 10.64 19.59 -4.18
C PRO A 192 10.95 18.16 -4.66
N TYR A 193 10.91 17.17 -3.76
CA TYR A 193 11.20 15.78 -4.12
C TYR A 193 10.07 15.14 -4.93
N CYS A 194 8.79 15.43 -4.61
CA CYS A 194 7.69 14.96 -5.44
C CYS A 194 7.72 15.58 -6.84
N ASN A 195 8.06 16.87 -6.97
CA ASN A 195 8.25 17.49 -8.27
C ASN A 195 9.38 16.83 -9.08
N ALA A 196 10.51 16.52 -8.44
CA ALA A 196 11.62 15.83 -9.09
C ALA A 196 11.24 14.39 -9.49
N LEU A 197 10.56 13.66 -8.60
CA LEU A 197 10.07 12.32 -8.87
C LEU A 197 9.08 12.28 -10.05
N GLN A 198 8.16 13.26 -10.11
CA GLN A 198 7.21 13.38 -11.21
C GLN A 198 7.91 13.67 -12.56
N LYS A 199 8.92 14.54 -12.56
CA LYS A 199 9.78 14.78 -13.74
C LYS A 199 10.52 13.51 -14.18
N ASN A 200 10.88 12.65 -13.21
CA ASN A 200 11.46 11.34 -13.46
C ASN A 200 10.41 10.22 -13.64
N LYS A 201 9.19 10.55 -14.06
CA LYS A 201 8.11 9.60 -14.39
C LYS A 201 7.79 8.63 -13.25
N ALA A 202 7.80 9.11 -12.00
CA ALA A 202 7.54 8.32 -10.80
C ALA A 202 8.48 7.12 -10.60
N LYS A 203 9.72 7.21 -11.11
CA LYS A 203 10.75 6.18 -10.92
C LYS A 203 11.88 6.66 -10.01
N PRO A 204 12.60 5.75 -9.34
CA PRO A 204 13.82 6.08 -8.62
C PRO A 204 14.88 6.71 -9.52
N ASN A 205 15.63 7.67 -8.96
CA ASN A 205 16.84 8.22 -9.55
C ASN A 205 17.73 8.78 -8.43
N LYS A 206 18.55 7.91 -7.83
CA LYS A 206 19.51 8.29 -6.78
C LYS A 206 20.58 9.28 -7.26
N ASN A 207 20.69 9.45 -8.57
CA ASN A 207 21.61 10.37 -9.22
C ASN A 207 20.99 11.72 -9.56
N ASP A 208 19.70 11.92 -9.27
CA ASP A 208 19.10 13.24 -9.34
C ASP A 208 19.87 14.22 -8.44
N VAL A 209 20.09 15.42 -8.94
CA VAL A 209 20.85 16.47 -8.25
C VAL A 209 20.23 16.76 -6.89
N ILE A 210 18.90 16.73 -6.78
CA ILE A 210 18.20 17.00 -5.53
C ILE A 210 18.52 15.95 -4.44
N CYS A 211 18.94 14.75 -4.82
CA CYS A 211 19.28 13.67 -3.87
C CYS A 211 20.69 13.81 -3.27
N LYS A 212 21.55 14.69 -3.82
CA LYS A 212 22.95 14.79 -3.39
C LYS A 212 23.11 15.62 -2.11
N PRO A 213 24.09 15.31 -1.24
CA PRO A 213 24.41 16.13 -0.08
C PRO A 213 24.64 17.60 -0.47
N GLY A 214 24.10 18.53 0.31
CA GLY A 214 24.20 19.97 0.05
C GLY A 214 23.26 20.52 -1.04
N ALA A 215 22.53 19.67 -1.77
CA ALA A 215 21.50 20.14 -2.69
C ALA A 215 20.30 20.73 -1.92
N ASN A 216 19.68 21.77 -2.47
CA ASN A 216 18.55 22.45 -1.83
C ASN A 216 17.22 21.72 -2.09
N GLY A 217 16.85 20.80 -1.19
CA GLY A 217 15.54 20.15 -1.16
C GLY A 217 14.53 20.81 -0.21
N LYS A 218 14.70 22.11 0.13
CA LYS A 218 13.82 22.79 1.09
C LYS A 218 12.47 23.14 0.46
N GLY A 219 11.39 22.64 1.07
CA GLY A 219 10.01 23.03 0.71
C GLY A 219 9.51 24.24 1.50
N LYS A 220 8.21 24.53 1.41
CA LYS A 220 7.55 25.63 2.15
C LYS A 220 7.71 25.51 3.68
N TRP A 221 7.99 24.32 4.18
CA TRP A 221 8.25 24.00 5.59
C TRP A 221 9.65 24.43 6.08
N GLY A 222 10.54 24.91 5.20
CA GLY A 222 11.78 25.59 5.58
C GLY A 222 13.01 24.73 5.84
N PHE A 223 12.93 23.41 5.71
CA PHE A 223 14.06 22.47 5.85
C PHE A 223 14.03 21.40 4.74
N ASP A 224 15.13 20.65 4.56
CA ASP A 224 15.21 19.57 3.58
C ASP A 224 14.82 18.25 4.25
N VAL A 225 13.75 17.58 3.80
CA VAL A 225 13.28 16.32 4.42
C VAL A 225 14.32 15.19 4.35
N GLY A 226 15.19 15.21 3.33
CA GLY A 226 16.24 14.20 3.15
C GLY A 226 17.30 14.22 4.25
N GLU A 227 17.52 15.38 4.89
CA GLU A 227 18.43 15.52 6.03
C GLU A 227 17.89 14.85 7.30
N TYR A 228 16.60 14.53 7.34
CA TYR A 228 15.91 13.98 8.52
C TYR A 228 15.28 12.60 8.28
N ALA A 229 15.80 11.83 7.31
CA ALA A 229 15.39 10.45 7.07
C ALA A 229 16.04 9.47 8.06
N TYR A 230 15.24 8.73 8.82
CA TYR A 230 15.71 7.74 9.80
C TYR A 230 15.09 6.35 9.58
N THR A 231 15.71 5.29 10.08
CA THR A 231 15.14 3.94 10.17
C THR A 231 15.30 3.40 11.59
N TYR A 232 14.48 2.43 11.95
CA TYR A 232 14.57 1.70 13.22
C TYR A 232 15.02 0.26 12.98
N ASP A 233 16.06 -0.18 13.70
CA ASP A 233 16.63 -1.53 13.56
C ASP A 233 16.08 -2.55 14.57
N GLY A 234 15.07 -2.18 15.37
CA GLY A 234 14.56 -2.97 16.48
C GLY A 234 15.11 -2.54 17.85
N HIS A 235 16.23 -1.80 17.87
CA HIS A 235 16.90 -1.33 19.08
C HIS A 235 17.13 0.18 19.09
N SER A 236 17.56 0.75 17.97
CA SER A 236 18.00 2.14 17.84
C SER A 236 17.54 2.77 16.53
N TYR A 237 17.47 4.10 16.51
CA TYR A 237 17.22 4.85 15.28
C TYR A 237 18.55 5.20 14.62
N ARG A 238 18.61 5.05 13.30
CA ARG A 238 19.79 5.36 12.49
C ARG A 238 19.37 6.23 11.31
N LYS A 239 20.29 7.05 10.81
CA LYS A 239 20.08 7.73 9.53
C LYS A 239 19.83 6.67 8.46
N ALA A 240 18.84 6.88 7.61
CA ALA A 240 18.52 5.94 6.54
C ALA A 240 19.73 5.77 5.61
N GLN A 241 20.04 4.53 5.22
CA GLN A 241 21.19 4.27 4.37
C GLN A 241 21.02 4.96 3.01
N GLY A 242 22.04 5.71 2.59
CA GLY A 242 22.00 6.50 1.36
C GLY A 242 21.21 7.81 1.47
N SER A 243 20.74 8.17 2.67
CA SER A 243 20.17 9.50 2.90
C SER A 243 21.24 10.60 2.96
N LYS A 244 20.80 11.85 2.85
CA LYS A 244 21.66 13.04 2.94
C LYS A 244 22.27 13.20 4.33
#